data_AF-A0A2A2AEJ6-F1
#
_entry.id   AF-A0A2A2AEJ6-F1
#
_cell.length_a   1.000
_cell.length_b   1.000
_cell.length_c   1.000
_cell.angle_alpha   90.00
_cell.angle_beta   90.00
_cell.angle_gamma   90.00
#
_symmetry.space_group_name_H-M   'P 1'
#
loop_
_entity.id
_entity.type
_entity.pdbx_description
1 polymer ?
#
loop_
_entity_poly.entity_id
_entity_poly.type
_entity_poly.pdbx_seq_one_letter_code
_entity_poly.pdbx_strand_id
1 'polypeptide(L)'
;MSHWQARVALPWSLEAWRDQARQAWCAAIAPEALDWLAGDERTLIAAAAVAQAPVQRPAPHVPKNFLALAMQALCHREPQRFALLYRLLWRLASGERGLLDRVTDPDVHHAMRLAQAVRRDTHKMKAFVRFRELPGQTYYAHIFNPARLNPRMMRQEMPQKYWHLLPEAQLLPQLMGEAGARVQAMTEREWQPPKRRIGKPPA
;
A
#
# COMPACT_ATOMS: atom_id res chain seq x y z
N MET A 1 -28.36 0.05 -20.52
CA MET A 1 -26.93 0.37 -20.74
C MET A 1 -26.13 -0.84 -20.28
N SER A 2 -25.15 -1.30 -21.05
CA SER A 2 -24.34 -2.46 -20.68
C SER A 2 -23.37 -2.07 -19.57
N HIS A 3 -23.51 -2.66 -18.38
CA HIS A 3 -22.58 -2.48 -17.27
C HIS A 3 -21.43 -3.49 -17.37
N TRP A 4 -20.21 -3.02 -17.12
CA TRP A 4 -19.01 -3.82 -17.09
C TRP A 4 -18.49 -3.97 -15.67
N GLN A 5 -17.78 -5.06 -15.40
CA GLN A 5 -17.16 -5.33 -14.11
C GLN A 5 -15.64 -5.50 -14.26
N ALA A 6 -14.89 -4.78 -13.43
CA ALA A 6 -13.46 -4.94 -13.24
C ALA A 6 -13.19 -5.59 -11.88
N ARG A 7 -12.46 -6.71 -11.87
CA ARG A 7 -12.11 -7.42 -10.63
C ARG A 7 -10.63 -7.24 -10.31
N VAL A 8 -10.35 -6.72 -9.12
CA VAL A 8 -8.98 -6.54 -8.61
C VAL A 8 -8.69 -7.63 -7.59
N ALA A 9 -8.09 -8.74 -8.05
CA ALA A 9 -7.83 -9.93 -7.22
C ALA A 9 -6.96 -9.64 -6.00
N LEU A 10 -5.96 -8.76 -6.14
CA LEU A 10 -5.13 -8.24 -5.05
C LEU A 10 -5.47 -6.76 -4.80
N PRO A 11 -6.35 -6.45 -3.82
CA PRO A 11 -6.95 -5.12 -3.68
C PRO A 11 -5.99 -3.96 -3.36
N TRP A 12 -4.74 -4.27 -3.03
CA TRP A 12 -3.64 -3.33 -2.74
C TRP A 12 -2.59 -3.27 -3.85
N SER A 13 -2.68 -4.15 -4.86
CA SER A 13 -1.69 -4.22 -5.94
C SER A 13 -1.98 -3.15 -7.00
N LEU A 14 -1.00 -2.27 -7.23
CA LEU A 14 -1.03 -1.32 -8.33
C LEU A 14 -1.16 -2.03 -9.68
N GLU A 15 -0.45 -3.14 -9.86
CA GLU A 15 -0.47 -3.90 -11.12
C GLU A 15 -1.84 -4.51 -11.39
N ALA A 16 -2.42 -5.18 -10.38
CA ALA A 16 -3.75 -5.79 -10.51
C ALA A 16 -4.84 -4.77 -10.87
N TRP A 17 -4.81 -3.59 -10.24
CA TRP A 17 -5.71 -2.50 -10.59
C TRP A 17 -5.39 -1.90 -11.97
N ARG A 18 -4.10 -1.67 -12.28
CA ARG A 18 -3.65 -1.05 -13.53
C ARG A 18 -4.05 -1.87 -14.75
N ASP A 19 -3.98 -3.19 -14.67
CA ASP A 19 -4.31 -4.06 -15.80
C ASP A 19 -5.80 -3.96 -16.14
N GLN A 20 -6.67 -3.99 -15.12
CA GLN A 20 -8.11 -3.79 -15.28
C GLN A 20 -8.43 -2.36 -15.77
N ALA A 21 -7.79 -1.34 -15.19
CA ALA A 21 -7.99 0.05 -15.60
C ALA A 21 -7.54 0.30 -17.05
N ARG A 22 -6.43 -0.33 -17.47
CA ARG A 22 -5.93 -0.28 -18.84
C ARG A 22 -6.89 -0.97 -19.79
N GLN A 23 -7.42 -2.15 -19.45
CA GLN A 23 -8.42 -2.85 -20.25
C GLN A 23 -9.69 -2.01 -20.42
N ALA A 24 -10.23 -1.49 -19.31
CA ALA A 24 -11.39 -0.60 -19.33
C ALA A 24 -11.15 0.65 -20.19
N TRP A 25 -9.99 1.28 -20.03
CA TRP A 25 -9.61 2.40 -20.88
C TRP A 25 -9.57 1.98 -22.34
N CYS A 26 -8.80 0.96 -22.71
CA CYS A 26 -8.66 0.52 -24.10
C CYS A 26 -10.01 0.17 -24.75
N ALA A 27 -10.97 -0.35 -23.97
CA ALA A 27 -12.33 -0.64 -24.42
C ALA A 27 -13.29 0.56 -24.44
N ALA A 28 -12.79 1.78 -24.13
CA ALA A 28 -13.56 3.01 -24.06
C ALA A 28 -14.76 2.95 -23.08
N ILE A 29 -14.64 2.19 -21.98
CA ILE A 29 -15.69 2.04 -20.97
C ILE A 29 -15.65 3.24 -20.01
N ALA A 30 -16.68 4.09 -20.04
CA ALA A 30 -16.75 5.25 -19.15
C ALA A 30 -16.81 4.83 -17.66
N PRO A 31 -16.30 5.64 -16.72
CA PRO A 31 -16.27 5.29 -15.29
C PRO A 31 -17.63 4.93 -14.69
N GLU A 32 -18.71 5.57 -15.15
CA GLU A 32 -20.09 5.31 -14.76
C GLU A 32 -20.66 3.98 -15.28
N ALA A 33 -20.04 3.40 -16.30
CA ALA A 33 -20.41 2.11 -16.87
C ALA A 33 -19.56 0.95 -16.31
N LEU A 34 -18.67 1.22 -15.36
CA LEU A 34 -17.72 0.26 -14.80
C LEU A 34 -17.86 0.10 -13.29
N ASP A 35 -18.26 -1.09 -12.88
CA ASP A 35 -18.28 -1.50 -11.48
C ASP A 35 -16.96 -2.16 -11.09
N TRP A 36 -16.46 -1.84 -9.90
CA TRP A 36 -15.21 -2.37 -9.37
C TRP A 36 -15.46 -3.35 -8.23
N LEU A 37 -14.81 -4.52 -8.29
CA LEU A 37 -14.92 -5.58 -7.28
C LEU A 37 -13.56 -5.88 -6.67
N ALA A 38 -13.49 -5.90 -5.33
CA ALA A 38 -12.27 -6.22 -4.59
C ALA A 38 -12.18 -7.72 -4.29
N GLY A 39 -11.09 -8.37 -4.69
CA GLY A 39 -10.84 -9.79 -4.37
C GLY A 39 -11.97 -10.70 -4.84
N ASP A 40 -12.60 -11.38 -3.87
CA ASP A 40 -13.68 -12.34 -4.10
C ASP A 40 -15.09 -11.77 -3.99
N GLU A 41 -15.24 -10.44 -3.88
CA GLU A 41 -16.55 -9.79 -3.86
C GLU A 41 -17.43 -10.24 -5.05
N ARG A 42 -18.71 -10.47 -4.77
CA ARG A 42 -19.72 -10.89 -5.76
C ARG A 42 -20.89 -9.94 -5.71
N THR A 43 -21.38 -9.55 -6.87
CA THR A 43 -22.57 -8.71 -7.03
C THR A 43 -23.75 -9.57 -7.46
N LEU A 44 -24.96 -9.20 -7.04
CA LEU A 44 -26.19 -9.89 -7.44
C LEU A 44 -26.55 -9.63 -8.92
N ILE A 45 -26.06 -8.52 -9.48
CA ILE A 45 -26.27 -8.15 -10.88
C ILE A 45 -25.17 -8.78 -11.73
N ALA A 46 -25.58 -9.60 -12.70
CA ALA A 46 -24.68 -10.15 -13.70
C ALA A 46 -24.27 -9.04 -14.67
N ALA A 47 -22.96 -8.78 -14.79
CA ALA A 47 -22.39 -7.87 -15.77
C ALA A 47 -21.16 -8.52 -16.44
N ALA A 48 -20.85 -8.07 -17.65
CA ALA A 48 -19.74 -8.63 -18.41
C ALA A 48 -18.40 -8.21 -17.80
N ALA A 49 -17.43 -9.12 -17.74
CA ALA A 49 -16.10 -8.79 -17.27
C ALA A 49 -15.40 -7.86 -18.27
N VAL A 50 -14.69 -6.84 -17.79
CA VAL A 50 -13.95 -5.88 -18.62
C VAL A 50 -12.95 -6.57 -19.56
N ALA A 51 -12.41 -7.73 -19.15
CA ALA A 51 -11.51 -8.54 -19.96
C ALA A 51 -12.14 -9.08 -21.25
N GLN A 52 -13.48 -9.12 -21.34
CA GLN A 52 -14.23 -9.55 -22.52
C GLN A 52 -14.56 -8.38 -23.46
N ALA A 53 -14.27 -7.14 -23.06
CA ALA A 53 -14.58 -5.97 -23.86
C ALA A 53 -13.61 -5.82 -25.04
N PRO A 54 -14.09 -5.49 -26.25
CA PRO A 54 -13.22 -5.29 -27.40
C PRO A 54 -12.37 -4.02 -27.22
N VAL A 55 -11.11 -4.07 -27.67
CA VAL A 55 -10.20 -2.92 -27.67
C VAL A 55 -10.63 -1.93 -28.75
N GLN A 56 -10.83 -0.67 -28.37
CA GLN A 56 -11.30 0.42 -29.24
C GLN A 56 -10.28 1.57 -29.37
N ARG A 57 -9.41 1.77 -28.38
CA ARG A 57 -8.43 2.87 -28.36
C ARG A 57 -7.09 2.44 -27.75
N PRO A 58 -5.98 3.14 -28.05
CA PRO A 58 -4.67 2.80 -27.50
C PRO A 58 -4.60 2.98 -25.98
N ALA A 59 -3.57 2.41 -25.38
CA ALA A 59 -3.33 2.48 -23.95
C ALA A 59 -3.22 3.94 -23.45
N PRO A 60 -3.68 4.22 -22.21
CA PRO A 60 -3.67 5.59 -21.69
C PRO A 60 -2.25 6.01 -21.34
N HIS A 61 -1.96 7.30 -21.50
CA HIS A 61 -0.75 7.92 -20.98
C HIS A 61 -1.09 8.75 -19.74
N VAL A 62 -0.45 8.44 -18.61
CA VAL A 62 -0.68 9.15 -17.34
C VAL A 62 0.65 9.61 -16.72
N PRO A 63 0.66 10.74 -15.99
CA PRO A 63 1.83 11.21 -15.27
C PRO A 63 2.37 10.22 -14.22
N LYS A 64 3.68 10.25 -13.96
CA LYS A 64 4.30 9.38 -12.93
C LYS A 64 3.80 9.67 -11.50
N ASN A 65 3.54 10.93 -11.19
CA ASN A 65 2.99 11.34 -9.88
C ASN A 65 1.58 10.77 -9.64
N PHE A 66 0.77 10.56 -10.70
CA PHE A 66 -0.50 9.83 -10.58
C PHE A 66 -0.29 8.39 -10.13
N LEU A 67 0.65 7.66 -10.73
CA LEU A 67 0.92 6.27 -10.34
C LEU A 67 1.43 6.17 -8.90
N ALA A 68 2.25 7.13 -8.47
CA ALA A 68 2.69 7.22 -7.08
C ALA A 68 1.51 7.46 -6.12
N LEU A 69 0.59 8.37 -6.47
CA LEU A 69 -0.63 8.62 -5.70
C LEU A 69 -1.53 7.39 -5.63
N ALA A 70 -1.77 6.74 -6.77
CA ALA A 70 -2.58 5.52 -6.88
C ALA A 70 -2.03 4.40 -6.01
N MET A 71 -0.71 4.16 -6.05
CA MET A 71 -0.06 3.14 -5.23
C MET A 71 -0.30 3.36 -3.74
N GLN A 72 -0.28 4.61 -3.27
CA GLN A 72 -0.59 4.91 -1.86
C GLN A 72 -2.08 4.76 -1.55
N ALA A 73 -2.95 5.28 -2.42
CA ALA A 73 -4.40 5.26 -2.21
C ALA A 73 -4.99 3.83 -2.24
N LEU A 74 -4.44 2.93 -3.07
CA LEU A 74 -4.89 1.53 -3.19
C LEU A 74 -4.73 0.74 -1.88
N CYS A 75 -3.75 1.10 -1.04
CA CYS A 75 -3.54 0.51 0.27
C CYS A 75 -4.59 0.93 1.32
N HIS A 76 -5.42 1.94 1.02
CA HIS A 76 -6.48 2.36 1.93
C HIS A 76 -7.68 1.40 1.87
N ARG A 77 -8.38 1.21 2.98
CA ARG A 77 -9.55 0.30 3.05
C ARG A 77 -10.83 0.79 2.35
N GLU A 78 -10.77 1.93 1.66
CA GLU A 78 -12.00 2.57 1.15
C GLU A 78 -12.55 1.79 -0.06
N PRO A 79 -13.82 1.36 -0.08
CA PRO A 79 -14.37 0.53 -1.16
C PRO A 79 -14.27 1.18 -2.54
N GLN A 80 -14.60 2.48 -2.63
CA GLN A 80 -14.66 3.20 -3.91
C GLN A 80 -13.28 3.64 -4.46
N ARG A 81 -12.17 3.29 -3.80
CA ARG A 81 -10.82 3.76 -4.20
C ARG A 81 -10.46 3.37 -5.64
N PHE A 82 -10.88 2.19 -6.12
CA PHE A 82 -10.59 1.76 -7.48
C PHE A 82 -11.34 2.62 -8.51
N ALA A 83 -12.62 2.87 -8.26
CA ALA A 83 -13.47 3.71 -9.10
C ALA A 83 -12.97 5.16 -9.12
N LEU A 84 -12.62 5.71 -7.95
CA LEU A 84 -12.01 7.04 -7.82
C LEU A 84 -10.73 7.17 -8.66
N LEU A 85 -9.80 6.23 -8.51
CA LEU A 85 -8.55 6.24 -9.27
C LEU A 85 -8.81 6.06 -10.77
N TYR A 86 -9.82 5.29 -11.16
CA TYR A 86 -10.20 5.15 -12.56
C TYR A 86 -10.79 6.43 -13.15
N ARG A 87 -11.64 7.17 -12.40
CA ARG A 87 -12.12 8.50 -12.81
C ARG A 87 -10.98 9.48 -13.03
N LEU A 88 -10.03 9.53 -12.10
CA LEU A 88 -8.83 10.37 -12.24
C LEU A 88 -7.99 9.98 -13.46
N LEU A 89 -7.76 8.68 -13.68
CA LEU A 89 -7.07 8.17 -14.88
C LEU A 89 -7.81 8.59 -16.16
N TRP A 90 -9.14 8.42 -16.18
CA TRP A 90 -9.96 8.76 -17.33
C TRP A 90 -9.82 10.24 -17.70
N ARG A 91 -9.89 11.14 -16.71
CA ARG A 91 -9.75 12.59 -16.90
C ARG A 91 -8.35 12.99 -17.35
N LEU A 92 -7.32 12.44 -16.70
CA LEU A 92 -5.92 12.67 -17.07
C LEU A 92 -5.64 12.25 -18.52
N ALA A 93 -6.06 11.05 -18.89
CA ALA A 93 -5.83 10.49 -20.23
C ALA A 93 -6.75 11.13 -21.29
N SER A 94 -7.88 11.71 -20.91
CA SER A 94 -8.76 12.50 -21.78
C SER A 94 -8.27 13.92 -22.05
N GLY A 95 -7.17 14.36 -21.42
CA GLY A 95 -6.49 15.62 -21.74
C GLY A 95 -6.28 16.58 -20.57
N GLU A 96 -6.83 16.31 -19.38
CA GLU A 96 -6.61 17.14 -18.19
C GLU A 96 -5.22 16.91 -17.56
N ARG A 97 -4.14 17.21 -18.29
CA ARG A 97 -2.76 16.87 -17.89
C ARG A 97 -2.31 17.49 -16.55
N GLY A 98 -2.85 18.66 -16.20
CA GLY A 98 -2.58 19.37 -14.94
C GLY A 98 -3.60 19.09 -13.83
N LEU A 99 -4.43 18.05 -13.96
CA LEU A 99 -5.49 17.76 -12.98
C LEU A 99 -4.96 17.65 -11.56
N LEU A 100 -3.83 16.97 -11.37
CA LEU A 100 -3.23 16.75 -10.05
C LEU A 100 -2.72 18.02 -9.36
N ASP A 101 -2.52 19.11 -10.11
CA ASP A 101 -2.11 20.40 -9.54
C ASP A 101 -3.31 21.17 -8.96
N ARG A 102 -4.54 20.79 -9.35
CA ARG A 102 -5.79 21.42 -8.91
C ARG A 102 -6.28 20.78 -7.61
N VAL A 103 -5.68 21.20 -6.49
CA VAL A 103 -5.98 20.64 -5.16
C VAL A 103 -7.45 20.83 -4.72
N THR A 104 -8.16 21.80 -5.31
CA THR A 104 -9.60 22.03 -5.07
C THR A 104 -10.51 21.05 -5.81
N ASP A 105 -9.97 20.23 -6.73
CA ASP A 105 -10.75 19.21 -7.40
C ASP A 105 -11.20 18.13 -6.40
N PRO A 106 -12.50 17.78 -6.35
CA PRO A 106 -13.01 16.84 -5.35
C PRO A 106 -12.36 15.45 -5.41
N ASP A 107 -12.13 14.91 -6.61
CA ASP A 107 -11.54 13.58 -6.77
C ASP A 107 -10.05 13.59 -6.39
N VAL A 108 -9.33 14.66 -6.76
CA VAL A 108 -7.92 14.84 -6.37
C VAL A 108 -7.80 14.97 -4.85
N HIS A 109 -8.62 15.82 -4.24
CA HIS A 109 -8.64 16.01 -2.79
C HIS A 109 -8.94 14.69 -2.06
N HIS A 110 -9.91 13.93 -2.56
CA HIS A 110 -10.26 12.63 -2.01
C HIS A 110 -9.08 11.66 -2.10
N ALA A 111 -8.47 11.50 -3.26
CA ALA A 111 -7.33 10.60 -3.44
C ALA A 111 -6.14 11.01 -2.55
N MET A 112 -5.86 12.32 -2.43
CA MET A 112 -4.84 12.84 -1.52
C MET A 112 -5.13 12.50 -0.05
N ARG A 113 -6.39 12.57 0.39
CA ARG A 113 -6.79 12.19 1.75
C ARG A 113 -6.52 10.70 2.02
N LEU A 114 -6.81 9.82 1.06
CA LEU A 114 -6.53 8.37 1.20
C LEU A 114 -5.03 8.11 1.31
N ALA A 115 -4.25 8.70 0.41
CA ALA A 115 -2.80 8.57 0.41
C ALA A 115 -2.18 9.13 1.71
N GLN A 116 -2.70 10.25 2.22
CA GLN A 116 -2.21 10.84 3.47
C GLN A 116 -2.53 9.96 4.68
N ALA A 117 -3.69 9.31 4.73
CA ALA A 117 -4.01 8.34 5.78
C ALA A 117 -3.02 7.17 5.78
N VAL A 118 -2.81 6.53 4.61
CA VAL A 118 -1.85 5.43 4.47
C VAL A 118 -0.42 5.85 4.84
N ARG A 119 0.00 7.07 4.46
CA ARG A 119 1.32 7.61 4.84
C ARG A 119 1.47 7.79 6.34
N ARG A 120 0.43 8.29 7.03
CA ARG A 120 0.44 8.43 8.49
C ARG A 120 0.54 7.07 9.17
N ASP A 121 -0.22 6.08 8.71
CA ASP A 121 -0.21 4.73 9.27
C ASP A 121 1.15 4.06 9.04
N THR A 122 1.73 4.22 7.85
CA THR A 122 3.09 3.78 7.53
C THR A 122 4.13 4.47 8.43
N HIS A 123 3.99 5.77 8.67
CA HIS A 123 4.90 6.51 9.53
C HIS A 123 4.81 6.05 10.98
N LYS A 124 3.59 5.86 11.51
CA LYS A 124 3.39 5.29 12.85
C LYS A 124 4.00 3.91 12.96
N MET A 125 3.72 3.02 12.00
CA MET A 125 4.30 1.68 11.97
C MET A 125 5.84 1.74 11.99
N LYS A 126 6.48 2.57 11.15
CA LYS A 126 7.94 2.73 11.12
C LYS A 126 8.51 3.42 12.37
N ALA A 127 7.74 4.29 13.02
CA ALA A 127 8.14 4.97 14.25
C ALA A 127 8.10 4.03 15.46
N PHE A 128 7.12 3.12 15.50
CA PHE A 128 6.96 2.11 16.55
C PHE A 128 7.71 0.80 16.25
N VAL A 129 8.10 0.57 14.99
CA VAL A 129 8.89 -0.59 14.56
C VAL A 129 10.12 -0.09 13.77
N ARG A 130 11.29 -0.07 14.42
CA ARG A 130 12.55 0.31 13.75
C ARG A 130 13.04 -0.85 12.91
N PHE A 131 13.16 -0.65 11.60
CA PHE A 131 13.85 -1.55 10.69
C PHE A 131 15.12 -0.90 10.12
N ARG A 132 16.16 -1.73 9.90
CA ARG A 132 17.41 -1.33 9.23
C ARG A 132 17.78 -2.42 8.22
N GLU A 133 17.91 -2.04 6.95
CA GLU A 133 18.11 -2.90 5.78
C GLU A 133 19.39 -3.76 5.82
N LEU A 134 19.31 -5.03 5.36
CA LEU A 134 20.35 -5.89 4.72
C LEU A 134 19.76 -7.31 4.38
N PRO A 135 20.37 -8.10 3.46
CA PRO A 135 19.69 -9.12 2.66
C PRO A 135 19.53 -10.49 3.37
N GLY A 136 18.43 -11.18 3.04
CA GLY A 136 18.26 -12.63 3.30
C GLY A 136 17.70 -12.99 4.68
N GLN A 137 16.40 -12.80 4.88
CA GLN A 137 15.49 -13.45 5.86
C GLN A 137 15.83 -13.46 7.38
N THR A 138 17.04 -13.14 7.83
CA THR A 138 17.43 -12.97 9.25
C THR A 138 17.13 -11.55 9.79
N TYR A 139 16.37 -10.77 9.01
CA TYR A 139 16.21 -9.32 9.11
C TYR A 139 15.41 -8.83 10.34
N TYR A 140 14.43 -9.60 10.85
CA TYR A 140 13.52 -9.09 11.88
C TYR A 140 13.97 -9.31 13.33
N ALA A 141 14.75 -10.36 13.59
CA ALA A 141 15.14 -10.73 14.95
C ALA A 141 16.18 -9.79 15.58
N HIS A 142 17.00 -9.17 14.73
CA HIS A 142 18.19 -8.43 15.16
C HIS A 142 17.94 -6.93 15.44
N ILE A 143 16.84 -6.38 14.92
CA ILE A 143 16.39 -4.97 15.03
C ILE A 143 15.26 -4.78 16.06
N PHE A 144 14.68 -5.88 16.52
CA PHE A 144 13.67 -5.89 17.56
C PHE A 144 14.22 -5.25 18.83
N ASN A 145 13.71 -4.08 19.19
CA ASN A 145 13.98 -3.47 20.48
C ASN A 145 12.94 -3.98 21.48
N PRO A 146 13.28 -4.96 22.32
CA PRO A 146 12.33 -5.57 23.23
C PRO A 146 11.78 -4.56 24.26
N ALA A 147 12.54 -3.50 24.57
CA ALA A 147 12.12 -2.44 25.49
C ALA A 147 11.03 -1.52 24.91
N ARG A 148 10.73 -1.63 23.60
CA ARG A 148 9.67 -0.87 22.93
C ARG A 148 8.52 -1.75 22.43
N LEU A 149 8.54 -3.04 22.78
CA LEU A 149 7.44 -3.96 22.47
C LEU A 149 6.18 -3.53 23.23
N ASN A 150 5.12 -3.19 22.50
CA ASN A 150 3.80 -2.96 23.09
C ASN A 150 2.73 -3.79 22.36
N PRO A 151 2.46 -5.03 22.79
CA PRO A 151 1.55 -5.95 22.09
C PRO A 151 0.11 -5.44 22.05
N ARG A 152 -0.30 -4.63 23.03
CA ARG A 152 -1.64 -4.01 23.05
C ARG A 152 -1.78 -3.00 21.92
N MET A 153 -0.79 -2.10 21.77
CA MET A 153 -0.80 -1.11 20.69
C MET A 153 -0.67 -1.78 19.32
N MET A 154 0.18 -2.81 19.19
CA MET A 154 0.31 -3.55 17.93
C MET A 154 -0.99 -4.22 17.48
N ARG A 155 -1.75 -4.81 18.42
CA ARG A 155 -3.07 -5.39 18.14
C ARG A 155 -4.13 -4.34 17.80
N GLN A 156 -4.00 -3.13 18.34
CA GLN A 156 -4.90 -2.02 18.06
C GLN A 156 -4.68 -1.46 16.65
N GLU A 157 -3.43 -1.36 16.21
CA GLU A 157 -3.07 -0.88 14.87
C GLU A 157 -3.28 -1.96 13.80
N MET A 158 -3.07 -3.24 14.13
CA MET A 158 -3.28 -4.35 13.20
C MET A 158 -3.92 -5.59 13.88
N PRO A 159 -5.13 -6.01 13.46
CA PRO A 159 -5.76 -7.22 13.99
C PRO A 159 -4.91 -8.48 13.74
N GLN A 160 -4.79 -9.35 14.75
CA GLN A 160 -3.96 -10.57 14.70
C GLN A 160 -4.24 -11.48 13.50
N LYS A 161 -5.50 -11.53 13.05
CA LYS A 161 -5.89 -12.35 11.90
C LYS A 161 -5.12 -12.02 10.62
N TYR A 162 -4.53 -10.84 10.49
CA TYR A 162 -3.76 -10.44 9.30
C TYR A 162 -2.24 -10.62 9.45
N TRP A 163 -1.76 -11.02 10.64
CA TRP A 163 -0.32 -11.08 10.91
C TRP A 163 0.39 -12.17 10.09
N HIS A 164 -0.31 -13.21 9.64
CA HIS A 164 0.25 -14.22 8.73
C HIS A 164 0.70 -13.64 7.38
N LEU A 165 0.21 -12.45 6.99
CA LEU A 165 0.57 -11.73 5.76
C LEU A 165 1.84 -10.87 5.92
N LEU A 166 2.36 -10.74 7.14
CA LEU A 166 3.60 -10.02 7.42
C LEU A 166 4.71 -11.05 7.69
N PRO A 167 5.70 -11.22 6.81
CA PRO A 167 6.86 -12.06 7.10
C PRO A 167 7.60 -11.59 8.36
N GLU A 168 7.57 -10.29 8.67
CA GLU A 168 7.97 -9.67 9.93
C GLU A 168 7.31 -10.33 11.16
N ALA A 169 6.00 -10.57 11.06
CA ALA A 169 5.16 -10.92 12.19
C ALA A 169 5.25 -12.41 12.53
N GLN A 170 5.75 -13.24 11.61
CA GLN A 170 6.03 -14.65 11.86
C GLN A 170 7.10 -14.86 12.95
N LEU A 171 8.00 -13.89 13.10
CA LEU A 171 9.06 -13.92 14.12
C LEU A 171 8.64 -13.29 15.45
N LEU A 172 7.50 -12.58 15.50
CA LEU A 172 7.04 -11.91 16.72
C LEU A 172 6.78 -12.87 17.88
N PRO A 173 6.16 -14.06 17.73
CA PRO A 173 5.96 -14.97 18.87
C PRO A 173 7.26 -15.37 19.55
N GLN A 174 8.29 -15.70 18.77
CA GLN A 174 9.61 -16.02 19.28
C GLN A 174 10.28 -14.81 19.92
N LEU A 175 10.28 -13.66 19.24
CA LEU A 175 10.90 -12.43 19.74
C LEU A 175 10.21 -11.88 21.00
N MET A 176 8.90 -12.04 21.12
CA MET A 176 8.13 -11.70 22.32
C MET A 176 8.48 -12.63 23.49
N GLY A 177 8.70 -13.92 23.23
CA GLY A 177 9.16 -14.88 24.23
C GLY A 177 10.55 -14.54 24.77
N GLU A 178 11.47 -14.11 23.90
CA GLU A 178 12.83 -13.72 24.26
C GLU A 178 12.94 -12.26 24.78
N ALA A 179 11.90 -11.45 24.64
CA ALA A 179 11.93 -10.02 24.91
C ALA A 179 12.31 -9.69 26.36
N GLY A 180 11.72 -10.39 27.33
CA GLY A 180 11.96 -10.13 28.76
C GLY A 180 13.43 -10.30 29.15
N ALA A 181 14.04 -11.43 28.77
CA ALA A 181 15.45 -11.71 29.02
C ALA A 181 16.38 -10.71 28.32
N ARG A 182 16.04 -10.30 27.09
CA ARG A 182 16.83 -9.30 26.34
C ARG A 182 16.72 -7.89 26.94
N VAL A 183 15.60 -7.52 27.55
CA VAL A 183 15.47 -6.25 28.29
C VAL A 183 16.32 -6.28 29.56
N GLN A 184 16.27 -7.35 30.35
CA GLN A 184 17.13 -7.49 31.53
C GLN A 184 18.61 -7.36 31.17
N ALA A 185 19.06 -8.08 30.13
CA ALA A 185 20.43 -7.96 29.63
C ALA A 185 20.76 -6.56 29.07
N MET A 186 19.78 -5.79 28.59
CA MET A 186 19.99 -4.39 28.17
C MET A 186 20.11 -3.44 29.36
N THR A 187 19.36 -3.68 30.45
CA THR A 187 19.41 -2.90 31.68
C THR A 187 20.71 -3.14 32.45
N GLU A 188 21.20 -4.38 32.46
CA GLU A 188 22.47 -4.77 33.09
C GLU A 188 23.70 -4.31 32.30
N ARG A 189 23.54 -4.03 31.00
CA ARG A 189 24.63 -3.63 30.13
C ARG A 189 24.93 -2.14 30.30
N GLU A 190 26.10 -1.83 30.84
CA GLU A 190 26.57 -0.45 30.97
C GLU A 190 26.66 0.25 29.60
N TRP A 191 26.27 1.52 29.59
CA TRP A 191 26.35 2.34 28.39
C TRP A 191 27.80 2.50 27.94
N GLN A 192 28.10 2.06 26.72
CA GLN A 192 29.39 2.29 26.09
C GLN A 192 29.26 3.29 24.94
N PRO A 193 30.18 4.27 24.84
CA PRO A 193 30.16 5.23 23.75
C PRO A 193 30.41 4.52 22.40
N PRO A 194 29.74 4.97 21.32
CA PRO A 194 29.88 4.35 20.01
C PRO A 194 31.30 4.51 19.47
N LYS A 195 32.00 3.39 19.24
CA LYS A 195 33.34 3.39 18.64
C LYS A 195 33.26 3.87 17.18
N ARG A 196 33.78 5.07 16.90
CA ARG A 196 33.93 5.58 15.52
C ARG A 196 34.96 4.73 14.78
N ARG A 197 34.52 3.84 13.88
CA ARG A 197 35.38 3.24 12.86
C ARG A 197 35.43 4.17 11.66
N ILE A 198 36.30 5.17 11.71
CA ILE A 198 36.76 5.87 10.50
C ILE A 198 38.02 5.14 10.06
N GLY A 199 37.90 4.31 9.02
CA GLY A 199 39.07 3.72 8.38
C GLY A 199 39.92 4.83 7.77
N LYS A 200 41.24 4.75 7.95
CA LYS A 200 42.19 5.66 7.30
C LYS A 200 42.06 5.48 5.78
N PRO A 201 41.90 6.56 4.98
CA PRO A 201 41.87 6.41 3.53
C PRO A 201 43.21 5.86 3.01
N PRO A 202 43.21 5.02 1.95
CA PRO A 202 44.43 4.44 1.40
C PRO A 202 45.37 5.52 0.85
N ALA A 203 46.67 5.26 0.99
CA ALA A 203 47.78 6.15 0.58
C ALA A 203 47.94 6.22 -0.93
#